data_AF-A0A4Y2TCI5-F1
#
_entry.id   AF-A0A4Y2TCI5-F1
#
_cell.length_a   1.000
_cell.length_b   1.000
_cell.length_c   1.000
_cell.angle_alpha   90.00
_cell.angle_beta   90.00
_cell.angle_gamma   90.00
#
_symmetry.space_group_name_H-M   'P 1'
#
loop_
_entity.id
_entity.type
_entity.pdbx_description
1 polymer ?
#
loop_
_entity_poly.entity_id
_entity_poly.type
_entity_poly.pdbx_seq_one_letter_code
_entity_poly.pdbx_strand_id
1 'polypeptide(L)'
;MPNCTGDICSNQQYVTERKGVINYSFSGFCPRLFSVTLNEKKDKTGQTIEVVVEGHPGTYIGLSAVEHQLHKMDSGADLSPTEVLEKMNSFDEQGNGTHSFSWKSRDGLPNPFVHYPSPSYGMDARQIFQYAGLVTFTDADVPQRPDRCEGEFASCMDGTCYRLQKRCDGFADCTDASDESG
;
A
#
# COMPACT_ATOMS: atom_id res chain seq x y z
N MET A 1 21.29 25.45 36.13
CA MET A 1 19.83 25.66 36.16
C MET A 1 19.49 26.61 35.03
N PRO A 2 18.77 26.18 33.97
CA PRO A 2 18.36 27.10 32.91
C PRO A 2 17.13 27.89 33.37
N ASN A 3 17.12 29.18 33.03
CA ASN A 3 16.14 30.17 33.42
C ASN A 3 15.05 30.22 32.34
N CYS A 4 13.80 29.94 32.70
CA CYS A 4 12.66 30.00 31.78
C CYS A 4 11.89 31.30 32.02
N THR A 5 11.78 32.14 30.99
CA THR A 5 10.87 33.29 30.95
C THR A 5 10.09 33.23 29.64
N GLY A 6 8.78 32.96 29.74
CA GLY A 6 7.88 32.74 28.60
C GLY A 6 7.74 31.26 28.25
N ASP A 7 6.52 30.81 27.96
CA ASP A 7 6.09 29.41 27.77
C ASP A 7 6.69 28.69 26.56
N ILE A 8 7.99 28.81 26.30
CA ILE A 8 8.70 28.07 25.25
C ILE A 8 10.05 27.63 25.81
N CYS A 9 10.07 26.40 26.36
CA CYS A 9 11.32 25.69 26.62
C CYS A 9 11.92 25.25 25.28
N SER A 10 13.05 25.85 24.90
CA SER A 10 13.82 25.42 23.73
C SER A 10 14.36 24.00 23.91
N ASN A 11 14.35 23.26 22.81
CA ASN A 11 14.97 21.95 22.53
C ASN A 11 14.15 20.72 22.93
N GLN A 12 13.04 20.53 22.24
CA GLN A 12 12.43 19.21 22.12
C GLN A 12 12.91 18.57 20.80
N GLN A 13 14.07 17.93 20.84
CA GLN A 13 14.51 17.06 19.73
C GLN A 13 13.65 15.80 19.76
N TYR A 14 12.92 15.53 18.68
CA TYR A 14 12.26 14.25 18.47
C TYR A 14 13.33 13.24 18.02
N VAL A 15 13.69 12.31 18.90
CA VAL A 15 14.32 11.06 18.48
C VAL A 15 13.19 10.20 17.94
N THR A 16 12.98 10.20 16.63
CA THR A 16 12.22 9.10 16.01
C THR A 16 13.00 7.82 16.30
N GLU A 17 12.34 6.79 16.84
CA GLU A 17 12.96 5.47 16.93
C GLU A 17 13.52 5.11 15.54
N ARG A 18 14.63 4.35 15.47
CA ARG A 18 15.16 3.78 14.20
C ARG A 18 14.21 2.73 13.60
N LYS A 19 12.92 2.90 13.74
CA LYS A 19 11.90 2.04 13.18
C LYS A 19 11.33 2.83 12.02
N GLY A 20 11.73 2.42 10.81
CA GLY A 20 11.18 2.94 9.57
C GLY A 20 9.65 2.81 9.54
N VAL A 21 9.04 3.47 8.57
CA VAL A 21 7.59 3.31 8.36
C VAL A 21 7.34 1.92 7.77
N ILE A 22 6.38 1.19 8.32
CA ILE A 22 6.04 -0.16 7.85
C ILE A 22 4.74 -0.06 7.07
N ASN A 23 4.76 -0.50 5.82
CA ASN A 23 3.55 -0.59 5.02
C ASN A 23 2.80 -1.87 5.38
N TYR A 24 1.66 -1.71 6.04
CA TYR A 24 0.69 -2.78 6.24
C TYR A 24 -0.48 -2.58 5.30
N SER A 25 -0.65 -3.50 4.37
CA SER A 25 -1.88 -3.59 3.60
C SER A 25 -3.00 -4.17 4.46
N PHE A 26 -4.16 -3.54 4.46
CA PHE A 26 -5.38 -4.15 4.94
C PHE A 26 -6.25 -4.57 3.75
N SER A 27 -7.07 -5.60 3.93
CA SER A 27 -8.06 -5.94 2.91
C SER A 27 -9.06 -4.78 2.78
N GLY A 28 -9.03 -4.08 1.63
CA GLY A 28 -9.94 -2.96 1.35
C GLY A 28 -11.40 -3.36 1.14
N PHE A 29 -11.75 -4.63 1.39
CA PHE A 29 -13.11 -5.13 1.21
C PHE A 29 -13.91 -4.97 2.50
N CYS A 30 -15.00 -4.19 2.45
CA CYS A 30 -16.00 -4.18 3.51
C CYS A 30 -16.88 -5.44 3.37
N PRO A 31 -16.80 -6.41 4.29
CA PRO A 31 -17.44 -7.72 4.11
C PRO A 31 -18.98 -7.68 4.12
N ARG A 32 -19.62 -6.52 4.35
CA ARG A 32 -21.09 -6.40 4.43
C ARG A 32 -21.61 -5.05 3.91
N LEU A 33 -21.16 -4.61 2.74
CA LEU A 33 -21.73 -3.41 2.10
C LEU A 33 -23.09 -3.70 1.43
N PHE A 34 -23.20 -4.86 0.78
CA PHE A 34 -24.43 -5.36 0.16
C PHE A 34 -24.40 -6.89 0.01
N SER A 35 -25.57 -7.52 -0.08
CA SER A 35 -25.75 -8.96 -0.35
C SER A 35 -26.66 -9.14 -1.56
N VAL A 36 -26.29 -10.03 -2.47
CA VAL A 36 -27.11 -10.42 -3.62
C VAL A 36 -27.44 -11.89 -3.48
N THR A 37 -28.73 -12.20 -3.42
CA THR A 37 -29.22 -13.58 -3.30
C THR A 37 -30.24 -13.87 -4.39
N LEU A 38 -30.22 -15.08 -4.92
CA LEU A 38 -31.19 -15.52 -5.91
C LEU A 38 -32.25 -16.38 -5.22
N ASN A 39 -33.51 -15.98 -5.34
CA ASN A 39 -34.62 -16.70 -4.74
C ASN A 39 -35.17 -17.76 -5.71
N GLU A 40 -34.56 -18.93 -5.69
CA GLU A 40 -34.92 -20.08 -6.55
C GLU A 40 -36.28 -20.72 -6.21
N LYS A 41 -36.89 -20.34 -5.07
CA LYS A 41 -38.08 -21.03 -4.55
C LYS A 41 -39.41 -20.44 -5.03
N LYS A 42 -39.40 -19.26 -5.64
CA LYS A 42 -40.62 -18.53 -6.01
C LYS A 42 -41.24 -19.01 -7.32
N ASP A 43 -40.42 -19.38 -8.30
CA ASP A 43 -40.90 -19.83 -9.61
C ASP A 43 -40.36 -21.21 -9.98
N LYS A 44 -41.24 -22.21 -9.99
CA LYS A 44 -40.93 -23.58 -10.42
C LYS A 44 -41.07 -23.78 -11.94
N THR A 45 -41.51 -22.75 -12.67
CA THR A 45 -41.72 -22.83 -14.13
C THR A 45 -40.46 -22.49 -14.93
N GLY A 46 -39.43 -21.93 -14.27
CA GLY A 46 -38.15 -21.59 -14.89
C GLY A 46 -38.18 -20.39 -15.83
N GLN A 47 -39.26 -19.60 -15.83
CA GLN A 47 -39.40 -18.44 -16.71
C GLN A 47 -39.01 -17.12 -16.03
N THR A 48 -39.07 -17.05 -14.70
CA THR A 48 -38.68 -15.86 -13.95
C THR A 48 -37.64 -16.18 -12.88
N ILE A 49 -36.69 -15.26 -12.72
CA ILE A 49 -35.72 -15.28 -11.64
C ILE A 49 -36.01 -14.08 -10.74
N GLU A 50 -35.97 -14.30 -9.43
CA GLU A 50 -36.06 -13.21 -8.46
C GLU A 50 -34.68 -13.02 -7.82
N VAL A 51 -34.15 -11.81 -7.95
CA VAL A 51 -32.88 -11.40 -7.36
C VAL A 51 -33.19 -10.44 -6.23
N VAL A 52 -32.78 -10.79 -5.01
CA VAL A 52 -32.94 -9.98 -3.82
C VAL A 52 -31.60 -9.33 -3.51
N VAL A 53 -31.61 -8.00 -3.46
CA VAL A 53 -30.42 -7.20 -3.18
C VAL A 53 -30.65 -6.41 -1.91
N GLU A 54 -29.77 -6.60 -0.94
CA GLU A 54 -29.81 -5.92 0.37
C GLU A 54 -28.59 -5.01 0.49
N GLY A 55 -28.77 -3.75 0.90
CA GLY A 55 -27.69 -2.79 1.04
C GLY A 55 -28.13 -1.52 1.75
N HIS A 56 -27.19 -0.60 1.96
CA HIS A 56 -27.46 0.67 2.61
C HIS A 56 -28.28 1.61 1.70
N PRO A 57 -29.19 2.42 2.27
CA PRO A 57 -29.98 3.38 1.48
C PRO A 57 -29.05 4.38 0.77
N GLY A 58 -29.30 4.62 -0.52
CA GLY A 58 -28.47 5.50 -1.36
C GLY A 58 -27.33 4.80 -2.12
N THR A 59 -27.17 3.48 -1.95
CA THR A 59 -26.22 2.68 -2.74
C THR A 59 -26.77 2.39 -4.13
N TYR A 60 -25.96 2.60 -5.17
CA TYR A 60 -26.27 2.17 -6.54
C TYR A 60 -25.68 0.79 -6.81
N ILE A 61 -26.49 -0.11 -7.38
CA ILE A 61 -26.10 -1.50 -7.62
C ILE A 61 -26.36 -1.83 -9.08
N GLY A 62 -25.30 -2.23 -9.79
CA GLY A 62 -25.38 -2.77 -11.15
C GLY A 62 -25.40 -4.29 -11.11
N LEU A 63 -26.33 -4.91 -11.84
CA LEU A 63 -26.37 -6.35 -12.01
C LEU A 63 -25.93 -6.71 -13.43
N SER A 64 -25.03 -7.67 -13.55
CA SER A 64 -24.59 -8.26 -14.81
C SER A 64 -24.73 -9.77 -14.73
N ALA A 65 -25.23 -10.38 -15.81
CA ALA A 65 -25.40 -11.82 -15.90
C ALA A 65 -24.59 -12.35 -17.07
N VAL A 66 -23.79 -13.39 -16.81
CA VAL A 66 -22.92 -14.04 -17.80
C VAL A 66 -23.17 -15.54 -17.73
N GLU A 67 -23.09 -16.22 -18.88
CA GLU A 67 -23.19 -17.67 -18.92
C GLU A 67 -22.00 -18.33 -18.18
N HIS A 68 -22.27 -19.38 -17.40
CA HIS A 68 -21.25 -20.07 -16.60
C HIS A 68 -20.07 -20.59 -17.42
N GLN A 69 -20.33 -21.07 -18.64
CA GLN A 69 -19.26 -21.56 -19.52
C GLN A 69 -18.36 -20.41 -19.99
N LEU A 70 -18.94 -19.25 -20.30
CA LEU A 70 -18.19 -18.07 -20.69
C LEU A 70 -17.39 -17.48 -19.52
N HIS A 71 -17.97 -17.50 -18.31
CA HIS A 71 -17.28 -17.10 -17.08
C HIS A 71 -16.06 -17.99 -16.76
N LYS A 72 -16.15 -19.30 -17.06
CA LYS A 72 -15.03 -20.25 -16.85
C LYS A 72 -13.90 -20.13 -17.87
N MET A 73 -14.18 -19.58 -19.06
CA MET A 73 -13.17 -19.38 -20.11
C MET A 73 -12.24 -18.20 -19.82
N ASP A 74 -12.51 -17.43 -18.76
CA ASP A 74 -11.63 -16.44 -18.16
C ASP A 74 -10.97 -15.51 -19.21
N SER A 75 -11.80 -14.69 -19.85
CA SER A 75 -11.39 -13.70 -20.85
C SER A 75 -10.61 -12.52 -20.28
N GLY A 76 -10.36 -12.49 -18.96
CA GLY A 76 -9.74 -11.36 -18.28
C GLY A 76 -10.58 -10.09 -18.23
N ALA A 77 -11.87 -10.17 -18.58
CA ALA A 77 -12.83 -9.06 -18.55
C ALA A 77 -13.80 -9.15 -17.35
N ASP A 78 -13.54 -10.05 -16.40
CA ASP A 78 -14.39 -10.24 -15.22
C ASP A 78 -13.97 -9.32 -14.08
N LEU A 79 -14.94 -8.59 -13.51
CA LEU A 79 -14.73 -7.64 -12.44
C LEU A 79 -14.59 -8.38 -11.10
N SER A 80 -13.35 -8.66 -10.71
CA SER A 80 -13.06 -9.25 -9.40
C SER A 80 -12.69 -8.17 -8.37
N PRO A 81 -13.02 -8.37 -7.07
CA PRO A 81 -12.54 -7.49 -6.01
C PRO A 81 -11.02 -7.33 -6.00
N THR A 82 -10.30 -8.39 -6.39
CA THR A 82 -8.85 -8.41 -6.50
C THR A 82 -8.33 -7.47 -7.57
N GLU A 83 -8.97 -7.41 -8.74
CA GLU A 83 -8.58 -6.49 -9.81
C GLU A 83 -8.76 -5.03 -9.38
N VAL A 84 -9.85 -4.72 -8.67
CA VAL A 84 -10.08 -3.37 -8.12
C VAL A 84 -8.96 -3.01 -7.14
N LEU A 85 -8.60 -3.91 -6.23
CA LEU A 85 -7.51 -3.68 -5.27
C LEU A 85 -6.14 -3.51 -5.96
N GLU A 86 -5.86 -4.31 -6.99
CA GLU A 86 -4.63 -4.20 -7.78
C GLU A 86 -4.56 -2.85 -8.51
N LYS A 87 -5.65 -2.41 -9.13
CA LYS A 87 -5.73 -1.09 -9.77
C LYS A 87 -5.63 0.05 -8.76
N MET A 88 -6.26 -0.08 -7.59
CA MET A 88 -6.15 0.91 -6.52
C MET A 88 -4.70 1.09 -6.08
N ASN A 89 -3.96 0.00 -5.87
CA ASN A 89 -2.54 0.07 -5.52
C ASN A 89 -1.65 0.60 -6.65
N SER A 90 -2.05 0.42 -7.91
CA SER A 90 -1.31 0.99 -9.04
C SER A 90 -1.37 2.52 -9.12
N PHE A 91 -2.28 3.18 -8.39
CA PHE A 91 -2.33 4.64 -8.29
C PHE A 91 -1.38 5.21 -7.24
N ASP A 92 -0.80 4.39 -6.36
CA ASP A 92 0.22 4.86 -5.43
C ASP A 92 1.52 5.14 -6.19
N GLU A 93 2.20 6.24 -5.82
CA GLU A 93 3.39 6.72 -6.52
C GLU A 93 4.55 5.72 -6.54
N GLN A 94 5.31 5.81 -7.64
CA GLN A 94 6.18 4.81 -8.29
C GLN A 94 7.41 4.29 -7.51
N GLY A 95 7.44 4.43 -6.18
CA GLY A 95 8.52 3.91 -5.32
C GLY A 95 8.05 3.32 -3.98
N ASN A 96 6.74 3.31 -3.69
CA ASN A 96 6.19 2.97 -2.38
C ASN A 96 5.16 1.83 -2.42
N GLY A 97 5.05 1.12 -3.54
CA GLY A 97 4.12 0.00 -3.68
C GLY A 97 4.53 -1.15 -2.75
N THR A 98 3.61 -1.59 -1.89
CA THR A 98 3.82 -2.84 -1.14
C THR A 98 3.90 -3.98 -2.16
N HIS A 99 4.96 -4.80 -2.12
CA HIS A 99 5.05 -5.95 -3.02
C HIS A 99 3.82 -6.82 -2.83
N SER A 100 3.04 -6.98 -3.89
CA SER A 100 1.81 -7.76 -3.88
C SER A 100 1.86 -8.81 -4.97
N PHE A 101 1.38 -10.01 -4.66
CA PHE A 101 1.24 -11.07 -5.64
C PHE A 101 -0.21 -11.55 -5.65
N SER A 102 -0.75 -11.73 -6.86
CA SER A 102 -2.05 -12.34 -7.11
C SER A 102 -1.86 -13.59 -7.99
N TRP A 103 -2.46 -14.70 -7.60
CA TRP A 103 -2.48 -15.94 -8.38
C TRP A 103 -3.86 -16.11 -9.00
N LYS A 104 -3.91 -16.38 -10.31
CA LYS A 104 -5.16 -16.62 -11.03
C LYS A 104 -5.46 -18.12 -11.07
N SER A 105 -6.57 -18.53 -10.46
CA SER A 105 -7.03 -19.93 -10.56
C SER A 105 -8.00 -20.10 -11.73
N ARG A 106 -7.87 -21.21 -12.46
CA ARG A 106 -8.79 -21.59 -13.55
C ARG A 106 -10.17 -22.00 -13.05
N ASP A 107 -10.33 -22.23 -11.74
CA ASP A 107 -11.55 -22.77 -11.16
C ASP A 107 -12.62 -21.70 -10.86
N GLY A 108 -12.38 -20.44 -11.25
CA GLY A 108 -13.32 -19.33 -11.01
C GLY A 108 -13.44 -18.94 -9.53
N LEU A 109 -12.45 -19.33 -8.71
CA LEU A 109 -12.35 -18.91 -7.32
C LEU A 109 -11.76 -17.50 -7.23
N PRO A 110 -12.15 -16.69 -6.23
CA PRO A 110 -11.56 -15.38 -6.02
C PRO A 110 -10.05 -15.50 -5.78
N ASN A 111 -9.28 -14.72 -6.53
CA ASN A 111 -7.82 -14.73 -6.46
C ASN A 111 -7.35 -14.12 -5.14
N PRO A 112 -6.62 -14.84 -4.28
CA PRO A 112 -6.12 -14.23 -3.06
C PRO A 112 -5.04 -13.20 -3.40
N PHE A 113 -5.25 -11.99 -2.92
CA PHE A 113 -4.32 -10.87 -3.03
C PHE A 113 -3.47 -10.84 -1.76
N VAL A 114 -2.18 -11.15 -1.89
CA VAL A 114 -1.26 -11.21 -0.76
C VAL A 114 -0.24 -10.10 -0.89
N HIS A 115 -0.05 -9.37 0.19
CA HIS A 115 0.97 -8.34 0.30
C HIS A 115 2.09 -8.81 1.21
N TYR A 116 3.30 -8.41 0.86
CA TYR A 116 4.50 -8.61 1.64
C TYR A 116 4.87 -7.28 2.31
N PRO A 117 4.90 -7.22 3.65
CA PRO A 117 5.32 -6.00 4.33
C PRO A 117 6.79 -5.74 3.99
N SER A 118 7.04 -4.58 3.40
CA SER A 118 8.38 -4.02 3.26
C SER A 118 8.52 -2.80 4.16
N PRO A 119 9.68 -2.60 4.81
CA PRO A 119 10.00 -1.33 5.42
C PRO A 119 10.08 -0.28 4.31
N SER A 120 9.42 0.86 4.52
CA SER A 120 9.55 2.01 3.62
C SER A 120 10.82 2.78 3.93
N TYR A 121 11.32 3.47 2.90
CA TYR A 121 12.62 4.12 2.89
C TYR A 121 12.61 5.41 3.69
N GLY A 122 13.74 5.67 4.34
CA GLY A 122 14.04 6.93 4.99
C GLY A 122 15.11 6.74 6.04
N MET A 123 16.28 7.30 5.77
CA MET A 123 17.41 7.27 6.70
C MET A 123 17.18 8.23 7.88
N ASP A 124 16.46 9.32 7.61
CA ASP A 124 16.18 10.40 8.55
C ASP A 124 14.70 10.68 8.68
N ALA A 125 14.31 11.30 9.79
CA ALA A 125 12.92 11.69 10.04
C ALA A 125 12.32 12.49 8.88
N ARG A 126 13.03 13.51 8.35
CA ARG A 126 12.52 14.28 7.19
C ARG A 126 12.30 13.38 5.97
N GLN A 127 13.25 12.49 5.69
CA GLN A 127 13.17 11.62 4.52
C GLN A 127 12.02 10.63 4.66
N ILE A 128 11.84 10.04 5.84
CA ILE A 128 10.72 9.16 6.17
C ILE A 128 9.38 9.87 5.94
N PHE A 129 9.24 11.11 6.41
CA PHE A 129 7.99 11.88 6.21
C PHE A 129 7.74 12.21 4.74
N GLN A 130 8.80 12.58 4.00
CA GLN A 130 8.71 12.82 2.56
C GLN A 130 8.30 11.54 1.80
N TYR A 131 8.92 10.40 2.12
CA TYR A 131 8.57 9.10 1.54
C TYR A 131 7.14 8.69 1.87
N ALA A 132 6.65 8.98 3.08
CA ALA A 132 5.27 8.73 3.47
C ALA A 132 4.26 9.73 2.87
N GLY A 133 4.68 10.67 2.02
CA GLY A 133 3.82 11.70 1.45
C GLY A 133 3.25 12.69 2.48
N LEU A 134 3.87 12.76 3.66
CA LEU A 134 3.42 13.60 4.77
C LEU A 134 4.20 14.93 4.80
N VAL A 135 3.47 16.04 4.87
CA VAL A 135 4.06 17.35 5.16
C VAL A 135 4.05 17.57 6.66
N THR A 136 5.22 17.73 7.27
CA THR A 136 5.35 17.96 8.70
C THR A 136 5.40 19.46 9.02
N PHE A 137 4.44 19.92 9.82
CA PHE A 137 4.43 21.25 10.41
C PHE A 137 4.76 21.13 11.89
N THR A 138 5.93 21.60 12.28
CA THR A 138 6.40 21.51 13.66
C THR A 138 7.28 22.71 14.00
N ASP A 139 7.28 23.09 15.28
CA ASP A 139 7.97 24.23 15.84
C ASP A 139 9.42 23.91 16.26
N ALA A 140 9.80 22.64 16.29
CA ALA A 140 11.17 22.18 16.53
C ALA A 140 11.86 21.63 15.26
N ASP A 141 13.18 21.51 15.30
CA ASP A 141 13.97 21.07 14.16
C ASP A 141 13.83 19.55 13.92
N VAL A 142 13.50 19.17 12.68
CA VAL A 142 13.37 17.76 12.28
C VAL A 142 14.75 17.22 11.98
N PRO A 143 15.23 16.18 12.72
CA PRO A 143 16.58 15.69 12.54
C PRO A 143 16.78 15.21 11.11
N GLN A 144 17.79 15.78 10.48
CA GLN A 144 18.33 15.37 9.19
C GLN A 144 19.78 14.99 9.41
N ARG A 145 20.19 13.87 8.86
CA ARG A 145 21.59 13.51 8.76
C ARG A 145 22.18 14.39 7.66
N PRO A 146 23.32 15.04 7.93
CA PRO A 146 24.01 15.77 6.89
C PRO A 146 24.48 14.76 5.84
N ASP A 147 24.01 14.94 4.61
CA ASP A 147 24.47 14.16 3.47
C ASP A 147 25.92 14.57 3.18
N ARG A 148 26.86 13.66 3.48
CA ARG A 148 28.29 13.87 3.27
C ARG A 148 28.75 13.41 1.89
N CYS A 149 27.83 12.84 1.12
CA CYS A 149 28.08 12.34 -0.21
C CYS A 149 27.71 13.43 -1.22
N GLU A 150 28.64 13.81 -2.09
CA GLU A 150 28.44 14.92 -3.03
C GLU A 150 28.41 14.41 -4.48
N GLY A 151 27.51 14.96 -5.30
CA GLY A 151 27.34 14.56 -6.69
C GLY A 151 26.45 13.32 -6.85
N GLU A 152 26.89 12.34 -7.65
CA GLU A 152 26.11 11.13 -7.93
C GLU A 152 26.29 10.01 -6.88
N PHE A 153 26.50 10.38 -5.63
CA PHE A 153 26.70 9.45 -4.54
C PHE A 153 25.56 9.54 -3.51
N ALA A 154 25.10 8.38 -3.05
CA ALA A 154 24.12 8.26 -1.97
C ALA A 154 24.80 7.71 -0.71
N SER A 155 24.30 8.10 0.46
CA SER A 155 24.79 7.62 1.74
C SER A 155 24.17 6.28 2.15
N CYS A 156 24.97 5.38 2.71
CA CYS A 156 24.53 4.17 3.42
C CYS A 156 24.10 4.46 4.86
N MET A 157 23.41 3.53 5.52
CA MET A 157 23.05 3.62 6.94
C MET A 157 24.29 3.84 7.83
N ASP A 158 25.41 3.21 7.49
CA ASP A 158 26.70 3.34 8.18
C ASP A 158 27.47 4.63 7.86
N GLY A 159 27.02 5.41 6.87
CA GLY A 159 27.62 6.69 6.47
C GLY A 159 28.72 6.59 5.42
N THR A 160 28.95 5.41 4.85
CA THR A 160 29.71 5.23 3.61
C THR A 160 28.92 5.78 2.41
N CYS A 161 29.61 6.14 1.34
CA CYS A 161 28.98 6.64 0.10
C CYS A 161 29.08 5.59 -1.00
N TYR A 162 27.98 5.34 -1.70
CA TYR A 162 27.92 4.49 -2.89
C TYR A 162 27.39 5.30 -4.08
N ARG A 163 27.57 4.83 -5.32
CA ARG A 163 27.09 5.56 -6.51
C ARG A 163 25.57 5.35 -6.68
N LEU A 164 24.84 6.39 -7.07
CA LEU A 164 23.39 6.33 -7.33
C LEU A 164 23.00 5.24 -8.34
N GLN A 165 23.86 4.97 -9.33
CA GLN A 165 23.65 3.92 -10.34
C GLN A 165 23.67 2.50 -9.76
N LYS A 166 24.24 2.33 -8.57
CA LYS A 166 24.33 1.05 -7.88
C LYS A 166 23.19 0.82 -6.88
N ARG A 167 22.20 1.71 -6.87
CA ARG A 167 21.02 1.53 -6.04
C ARG A 167 20.21 0.36 -6.58
N CYS A 168 19.95 -0.65 -5.75
CA CYS A 168 19.20 -1.84 -6.09
C CYS A 168 19.76 -2.57 -7.33
N ASP A 169 21.08 -2.72 -7.40
CA ASP A 169 21.77 -3.38 -8.53
C ASP A 169 21.99 -4.88 -8.32
N GLY A 170 21.59 -5.40 -7.16
CA GLY A 170 21.72 -6.80 -6.75
C GLY A 170 23.01 -7.10 -5.98
N PHE A 171 23.88 -6.11 -5.75
CA PHE A 171 25.12 -6.25 -5.00
C PHE A 171 25.15 -5.31 -3.79
N ALA A 172 25.45 -5.85 -2.61
CA ALA A 172 25.64 -5.03 -1.41
C ALA A 172 26.99 -4.30 -1.46
N ASP A 173 26.98 -3.03 -1.88
CA ASP A 173 28.10 -2.09 -1.74
C ASP A 173 28.13 -1.44 -0.34
N CYS A 174 26.98 -1.33 0.33
CA CYS A 174 26.93 -0.94 1.75
C CYS A 174 27.25 -2.14 2.66
N THR A 175 27.94 -1.89 3.78
CA THR A 175 28.24 -2.90 4.81
C THR A 175 26.99 -3.51 5.44
N ASP A 176 25.90 -2.73 5.50
CA ASP A 176 24.58 -3.14 6.00
C ASP A 176 23.59 -3.47 4.87
N ALA A 177 24.06 -3.60 3.62
CA ALA A 177 23.25 -3.84 2.41
C ALA A 177 22.07 -2.87 2.23
N SER A 178 22.19 -1.65 2.79
CA SER A 178 21.12 -0.64 2.76
C SER A 178 20.85 -0.08 1.36
N ASP A 179 21.81 -0.24 0.44
CA ASP A 179 21.69 0.07 -0.98
C ASP A 179 20.81 -0.91 -1.76
N GLU A 180 20.66 -2.14 -1.25
CA GLU A 180 19.84 -3.22 -1.81
C GLU A 180 18.48 -3.37 -1.13
N SER A 181 18.28 -2.65 -0.03
CA SER A 181 16.96 -2.49 0.55
C SER A 181 16.22 -1.48 -0.35
N GLY A 182 15.30 -1.98 -1.19
CA GLY A 182 14.40 -1.24 -2.09
C GLY A 182 12.93 -1.58 -1.92
#